data_AF-A0A3C0SC48-F1
#
_entry.id   AF-A0A3C0SC48-F1
#
_cell.length_a   1.000
_cell.length_b   1.000
_cell.length_c   1.000
_cell.angle_alpha   90.00
_cell.angle_beta   90.00
_cell.angle_gamma   90.00
#
_symmetry.space_group_name_H-M   'P 1'
#
loop_
_entity.id
_entity.type
_entity.pdbx_description
1 polymer ?
#
loop_
_entity_poly.entity_id
_entity_poly.type
_entity_poly.pdbx_seq_one_letter_code
_entity_poly.pdbx_strand_id
1 'polypeptide(L)'
;MARNKEKNSHVNQDSLKGRLILVSILFALFGAGIVGRLFSLQVMQHDDLVSRSEKQHQRTVEIHYGRGSVFDRNMNELATNIKAESVYATPQKVVDKKRAARVLAKALNLNHKSIYKKL
;
A
#
# COMPACT_ATOMS: atom_id res chain seq x y z
N MET A 1 -31.55 -60.30 37.05
CA MET A 1 -30.15 -60.17 37.53
C MET A 1 -29.64 -58.79 37.14
N ALA A 2 -29.23 -57.99 38.14
CA ALA A 2 -28.48 -56.74 38.16
C ALA A 2 -28.66 -55.68 37.03
N ARG A 3 -29.40 -54.61 37.36
CA ARG A 3 -29.32 -53.27 36.75
C ARG A 3 -28.14 -52.53 37.38
N ASN A 4 -27.03 -52.40 36.65
CA ASN A 4 -25.84 -51.71 37.16
C ASN A 4 -25.93 -50.20 36.89
N LYS A 5 -25.70 -49.43 37.94
CA LYS A 5 -26.08 -48.03 38.13
C LYS A 5 -24.98 -47.12 37.56
N GLU A 6 -25.35 -46.18 36.70
CA GLU A 6 -24.45 -45.16 36.15
C GLU A 6 -23.71 -44.43 37.29
N LYS A 7 -22.38 -44.49 37.25
CA LYS A 7 -21.50 -43.84 38.22
C LYS A 7 -21.34 -42.38 37.82
N ASN A 8 -22.02 -41.50 38.56
CA ASN A 8 -21.96 -40.05 38.42
C ASN A 8 -20.51 -39.53 38.46
N SER A 9 -20.11 -38.86 37.37
CA SER A 9 -18.88 -38.09 37.25
C SER A 9 -19.03 -36.75 37.99
N HIS A 10 -18.90 -36.77 39.32
CA HIS A 10 -18.65 -35.56 40.10
C HIS A 10 -17.20 -35.10 39.90
N VAL A 11 -16.86 -34.73 38.67
CA VAL A 11 -15.65 -33.95 38.39
C VAL A 11 -15.80 -32.66 39.18
N ASN A 12 -14.79 -32.33 39.99
CA ASN A 12 -14.71 -31.20 40.92
C ASN A 12 -15.16 -29.88 40.26
N GLN A 13 -16.46 -29.60 40.26
CA GLN A 13 -17.07 -28.49 39.51
C GLN A 13 -16.61 -27.13 40.03
N ASP A 14 -16.29 -27.03 41.32
CA ASP A 14 -15.82 -25.78 41.94
C ASP A 14 -14.40 -25.43 41.48
N SER A 15 -13.54 -26.45 41.31
CA SER A 15 -12.20 -26.25 40.73
C SER A 15 -12.25 -25.82 39.26
N LEU A 16 -13.23 -26.31 38.49
CA LEU A 16 -13.43 -25.93 37.09
C LEU A 16 -13.99 -24.51 36.96
N LYS A 17 -14.98 -24.14 37.79
CA LYS A 17 -15.54 -22.79 37.85
C LYS A 17 -14.48 -21.75 38.26
N GLY A 18 -13.67 -22.05 39.29
CA GLY A 18 -12.60 -21.17 39.72
C GLY A 18 -11.53 -20.95 38.64
N ARG A 19 -11.13 -22.01 37.94
CA ARG A 19 -10.21 -21.91 36.78
C ARG A 19 -10.81 -21.10 35.64
N LEU A 20 -12.10 -21.30 35.34
CA LEU A 20 -12.80 -20.57 34.27
C LEU A 20 -12.89 -19.07 34.59
N ILE A 21 -13.19 -18.71 35.84
CA ILE A 21 -13.22 -17.31 36.29
C ILE A 21 -11.83 -16.69 36.19
N LEU A 22 -10.79 -17.39 36.64
CA LEU A 22 -9.41 -16.90 36.56
C LEU A 22 -8.97 -16.64 35.11
N VAL A 23 -9.27 -17.58 34.20
CA VAL A 23 -8.99 -17.41 32.77
C VAL A 23 -9.79 -16.23 32.21
N SER A 24 -11.06 -16.09 32.57
CA SER A 24 -11.92 -14.99 32.10
C SER A 24 -11.40 -13.63 32.55
N ILE A 25 -10.96 -13.50 33.80
CA ILE A 25 -10.34 -12.27 34.32
C ILE A 25 -9.05 -11.96 33.57
N LEU A 26 -8.22 -12.97 33.30
CA LEU A 26 -6.97 -12.78 32.57
C LEU A 26 -7.22 -12.28 31.14
N PHE A 27 -8.21 -12.85 30.44
CA PHE A 27 -8.63 -12.36 29.12
C PHE A 27 -9.23 -10.96 29.18
N ALA A 28 -10.02 -10.64 30.21
CA ALA A 28 -10.58 -9.30 30.39
C ALA A 28 -9.49 -8.25 30.60
N LEU A 29 -8.48 -8.55 31.44
CA LEU A 29 -7.34 -7.66 31.66
C LEU A 29 -6.50 -7.50 30.38
N PHE A 30 -6.28 -8.59 29.64
CA PHE A 30 -5.59 -8.55 28.36
C PHE A 30 -6.34 -7.67 27.34
N GLY A 31 -7.66 -7.86 27.22
CA GLY A 31 -8.53 -7.05 26.38
C GLY A 31 -8.51 -5.57 26.76
N ALA A 32 -8.58 -5.27 28.06
CA ALA A 32 -8.47 -3.90 28.56
C ALA A 32 -7.12 -3.26 28.21
N GLY A 33 -6.03 -4.03 28.27
CA GLY A 33 -4.70 -3.57 27.83
C GLY A 33 -4.66 -3.21 26.35
N ILE A 34 -5.28 -4.02 25.48
CA ILE A 34 -5.40 -3.72 24.05
C ILE A 34 -6.22 -2.44 23.83
N VAL A 35 -7.38 -2.31 24.48
CA VAL A 35 -8.24 -1.12 24.35
C VAL A 35 -7.50 0.13 24.83
N GLY A 36 -6.78 0.06 25.95
CA GLY A 36 -5.95 1.18 26.42
C GLY A 36 -4.85 1.56 25.43
N ARG A 37 -4.18 0.57 24.82
CA ARG A 37 -3.19 0.84 23.77
C ARG A 37 -3.82 1.48 22.55
N LEU A 38 -4.97 0.99 22.10
CA LEU A 38 -5.71 1.58 20.98
C LEU A 38 -6.12 3.01 21.28
N PHE A 39 -6.63 3.29 22.47
CA PHE A 39 -6.96 4.66 22.90
C PHE A 39 -5.74 5.58 22.86
N SER A 40 -4.57 5.10 23.34
CA SER A 40 -3.33 5.89 23.26
C SER A 40 -2.94 6.25 21.82
N LEU A 41 -3.12 5.33 20.87
CA LEU A 41 -2.79 5.56 19.46
C LEU A 41 -3.86 6.41 18.76
N GLN A 42 -5.13 6.13 19.02
CA GLN A 42 -6.24 6.77 18.32
C GLN A 42 -6.61 8.14 18.86
N VAL A 43 -6.36 8.44 20.14
CA VAL A 43 -6.73 9.71 20.78
C VAL A 43 -5.50 10.55 21.06
N MET A 44 -4.49 10.03 21.76
CA MET A 44 -3.31 10.85 22.10
C MET A 44 -2.39 11.11 20.90
N GLN A 45 -2.30 10.16 19.96
CA GLN A 45 -1.45 10.26 18.78
C GLN A 45 -2.24 10.53 17.49
N HIS A 46 -3.53 10.87 17.60
CA HIS A 46 -4.41 11.10 16.46
C HIS A 46 -3.81 12.13 15.50
N ASP A 47 -3.54 13.33 16.00
CA ASP A 47 -3.16 14.48 15.19
C ASP A 47 -1.81 14.26 14.48
N ASP A 48 -0.85 13.64 15.17
CA ASP A 48 0.45 13.30 14.59
C ASP A 48 0.33 12.23 13.49
N LEU A 49 -0.46 11.17 13.74
CA LEU A 49 -0.68 10.11 12.75
C LEU A 49 -1.47 10.61 11.53
N VAL A 50 -2.47 11.47 11.73
CA VAL A 50 -3.24 12.09 10.65
C VAL A 50 -2.35 13.04 9.84
N SER A 51 -1.57 13.91 10.49
CA SER A 51 -0.64 14.81 9.78
C SER A 51 0.39 14.05 8.94
N ARG A 52 0.91 12.93 9.46
CA ARG A 52 1.81 12.04 8.70
C ARG A 52 1.10 11.40 7.52
N SER A 53 -0.14 10.93 7.71
CA SER A 53 -0.95 10.35 6.65
C SER A 53 -1.23 11.36 5.54
N GLU A 54 -1.60 12.60 5.88
CA GLU A 54 -1.83 13.68 4.91
C GLU A 54 -0.58 13.96 4.09
N LYS A 55 0.60 14.07 4.72
CA LYS A 55 1.88 14.25 4.01
C LYS A 55 2.22 13.09 3.09
N GLN A 56 1.80 11.87 3.42
CA GLN A 56 2.06 10.68 2.62
C GLN A 56 1.06 10.51 1.45
N HIS A 57 -0.21 10.81 1.68
CA HIS A 57 -1.29 10.62 0.71
C HIS A 57 -1.49 11.82 -0.21
N GLN A 58 -1.35 13.05 0.30
CA GLN A 58 -1.40 14.25 -0.50
C GLN A 58 -0.04 14.47 -1.14
N ARG A 59 0.22 13.74 -2.23
CA ARG A 59 1.24 14.17 -3.17
C ARG A 59 0.71 15.38 -3.92
N THR A 60 1.17 16.56 -3.54
CA THR A 60 1.03 17.76 -4.37
C THR A 60 1.77 17.49 -5.68
N VAL A 61 1.02 17.09 -6.71
CA VAL A 61 1.57 17.03 -8.06
C VAL A 61 1.51 18.46 -8.58
N GLU A 62 2.67 19.13 -8.61
CA GLU A 62 2.78 20.44 -9.25
C GLU A 62 2.43 20.29 -10.73
N ILE A 63 1.25 20.80 -11.10
CA ILE A 63 0.79 20.83 -12.48
C ILE A 63 1.63 21.89 -13.18
N HIS A 64 2.61 21.45 -13.96
CA HIS A 64 3.42 22.36 -14.76
C HIS A 64 2.54 22.91 -15.88
N TYR A 65 2.03 24.13 -15.70
CA TYR A 65 1.44 24.89 -16.79
C TYR A 65 2.54 25.22 -17.80
N GLY A 66 2.28 24.94 -19.07
CA GLY A 66 3.23 25.26 -20.14
C GLY A 66 3.48 26.76 -20.23
N ARG A 67 4.59 27.16 -20.88
CA ARG A 67 4.90 28.58 -21.09
C ARG A 67 3.85 29.27 -21.97
N GLY A 68 3.66 30.58 -21.79
CA GLY A 68 2.85 31.35 -22.74
C GLY A 68 3.43 31.28 -24.15
N SER A 69 2.56 31.28 -25.17
CA SER A 69 2.97 31.31 -26.57
C SER A 69 3.56 32.68 -26.93
N VAL A 70 4.65 32.69 -27.68
CA VAL A 70 5.33 33.90 -28.16
C VAL A 70 4.89 34.15 -29.60
N PHE A 71 4.41 35.37 -29.88
CA PHE A 71 3.96 35.79 -31.20
C PHE A 71 4.82 36.94 -31.72
N ASP A 72 4.96 37.04 -33.05
CA ASP A 72 5.46 38.24 -33.72
C ASP A 72 4.37 39.35 -33.77
N ARG A 73 4.72 40.56 -34.18
CA ARG A 73 3.82 41.72 -34.38
C ARG A 73 2.63 41.42 -35.28
N ASN A 74 2.78 40.44 -36.17
CA ASN A 74 1.75 39.99 -37.10
C ASN A 74 0.91 38.82 -36.55
N MET A 75 1.00 38.51 -35.25
CA MET A 75 0.31 37.39 -34.59
C MET A 75 0.72 35.98 -35.08
N ASN A 76 1.90 35.85 -35.68
CA ASN A 76 2.46 34.55 -36.04
C ASN A 76 3.14 33.90 -34.83
N GLU A 77 2.83 32.63 -34.56
CA GLU A 77 3.46 31.86 -33.48
C GLU A 77 4.94 31.61 -33.75
N LEU A 78 5.81 32.03 -32.82
CA LEU A 78 7.25 31.77 -32.84
C LEU A 78 7.65 30.64 -31.89
N ALA A 79 6.96 30.51 -30.75
CA ALA A 79 7.19 29.44 -29.79
C ALA A 79 5.90 29.12 -29.03
N THR A 80 5.56 27.83 -28.91
CA THR A 80 4.37 27.34 -28.21
C THR A 80 4.68 26.00 -27.53
N ASN A 81 3.82 25.56 -26.60
CA ASN A 81 3.96 24.22 -26.04
C ASN A 81 3.24 23.20 -26.91
N ILE A 82 3.88 22.07 -27.15
CA ILE A 82 3.26 20.91 -27.78
C ILE A 82 3.23 19.76 -26.78
N LYS A 83 2.15 18.97 -26.81
CA LYS A 83 2.11 17.72 -26.05
C LYS A 83 3.09 16.74 -26.70
N ALA A 84 4.01 16.20 -25.92
CA ALA A 84 4.97 15.21 -26.37
C ALA A 84 4.79 13.90 -25.58
N GLU A 85 4.69 12.79 -26.29
CA GLU A 85 4.69 11.47 -25.69
C GLU A 85 6.15 11.00 -25.51
N SER A 86 6.48 10.47 -24.33
CA SER A 86 7.80 9.94 -24.05
C SER A 86 7.68 8.53 -23.45
N VAL A 87 8.59 7.65 -23.85
CA VAL A 87 8.66 6.27 -23.35
C VAL A 87 10.00 6.07 -22.67
N TYR A 88 9.98 5.57 -21.43
CA TYR A 88 11.19 5.21 -20.68
C TYR A 88 11.17 3.73 -20.31
N ALA A 89 12.35 3.15 -20.14
CA ALA A 89 12.51 1.78 -19.68
C ALA A 89 13.62 1.74 -18.63
N THR A 90 13.44 0.87 -17.63
CA THR A 90 14.50 0.57 -16.65
C THR A 90 15.16 -0.76 -17.02
N PRO A 91 16.38 -0.76 -17.57
CA PRO A 91 17.12 -1.96 -18.00
C PRO A 91 17.05 -3.15 -17.05
N GLN A 92 17.23 -2.90 -15.75
CA GLN A 92 17.27 -3.92 -14.71
C GLN A 92 15.94 -4.65 -14.49
N LYS A 93 14.82 -4.06 -14.91
CA LYS A 93 13.47 -4.65 -14.76
C LYS A 93 13.02 -5.39 -16.03
N VAL A 94 13.83 -5.43 -17.08
CA VAL A 94 13.48 -6.06 -18.36
C VAL A 94 13.95 -7.51 -18.36
N VAL A 95 12.99 -8.45 -18.31
CA VAL A 95 13.26 -9.89 -18.27
C VAL A 95 13.90 -10.38 -19.57
N ASP A 96 13.28 -10.09 -20.72
CA ASP A 96 13.79 -10.46 -22.04
C ASP A 96 14.12 -9.21 -22.86
N LYS A 97 15.40 -8.82 -22.81
CA LYS A 97 15.93 -7.66 -23.53
C LYS A 97 15.81 -7.79 -25.06
N LYS A 98 15.95 -9.00 -25.62
CA LYS A 98 15.89 -9.23 -27.06
C LYS A 98 14.46 -9.05 -27.57
N ARG A 99 13.48 -9.58 -26.84
CA ARG A 99 12.06 -9.41 -27.19
C ARG A 99 11.62 -7.96 -26.98
N ALA A 100 12.00 -7.33 -25.87
CA ALA A 100 11.69 -5.93 -25.59
C ALA A 100 12.27 -4.99 -26.66
N ALA A 101 13.54 -5.17 -27.03
CA ALA A 101 14.18 -4.38 -28.08
C ALA A 101 13.46 -4.51 -29.43
N ARG A 102 12.98 -5.71 -29.79
CA ARG A 102 12.26 -5.96 -31.06
C ARG A 102 10.92 -5.25 -31.11
N VAL A 103 10.15 -5.32 -30.03
CA VAL A 103 8.85 -4.65 -29.92
C VAL A 103 9.03 -3.13 -29.94
N LEU A 104 9.97 -2.61 -29.14
CA LEU A 104 10.26 -1.17 -29.07
C LEU A 104 10.83 -0.63 -30.39
N ALA A 105 11.68 -1.39 -31.08
CA ALA A 105 12.21 -1.00 -32.39
C ALA A 105 11.10 -0.82 -33.42
N LYS A 106 10.13 -1.74 -33.44
CA LYS A 106 8.97 -1.67 -34.34
C LYS A 106 8.03 -0.52 -33.98
N ALA A 107 7.76 -0.32 -32.69
CA ALA A 107 6.83 0.71 -32.22
C ALA A 107 7.38 2.13 -32.37
N LEU A 108 8.68 2.32 -32.10
CA LEU A 108 9.34 3.63 -32.13
C LEU A 108 10.02 3.92 -33.48
N ASN A 109 9.95 2.99 -34.45
CA ASN A 109 10.64 3.06 -35.73
C ASN A 109 12.15 3.36 -35.58
N LEU A 110 12.79 2.71 -34.61
CA LEU A 110 14.20 2.89 -34.27
C LEU A 110 14.99 1.61 -34.51
N ASN A 111 16.31 1.73 -34.71
CA ASN A 111 17.16 0.58 -34.96
C ASN A 111 17.23 -0.35 -33.74
N HIS A 112 16.85 -1.62 -33.92
CA HIS A 112 16.91 -2.67 -32.90
C HIS A 112 18.25 -2.75 -32.17
N LYS A 113 19.38 -2.67 -32.89
CA LYS A 113 20.73 -2.78 -32.31
C LYS A 113 21.00 -1.64 -31.33
N SER A 114 20.48 -0.44 -31.62
CA SER A 114 20.64 0.74 -30.76
C SER A 114 19.83 0.62 -29.47
N ILE A 115 18.61 0.08 -29.55
CA ILE A 115 17.74 -0.14 -28.37
C ILE A 115 18.29 -1.27 -27.52
N TYR A 116 18.68 -2.39 -28.13
CA TYR A 116 19.22 -3.53 -27.39
C TYR A 116 20.48 -3.17 -26.58
N LYS A 117 21.33 -2.27 -27.10
CA LYS A 117 22.50 -1.76 -26.37
C LYS A 117 22.13 -0.88 -25.15
N LYS A 118 20.96 -0.22 -25.19
CA LYS A 118 20.46 0.67 -24.14
C LYS A 118 19.62 -0.04 -23.06
N LEU A 119 19.18 -1.28 -23.33
CA LEU A 119 18.39 -2.13 -22.43
C LEU A 119 19.25 -3.10 -21.62
#